data_AF-A0A2J7ZYB0-F1
#
_entry.id   AF-A0A2J7ZYB0-F1
#
_cell.length_a   1.000
_cell.length_b   1.000
_cell.length_c   1.000
_cell.angle_alpha   90.00
_cell.angle_beta   90.00
_cell.angle_gamma   90.00
#
_symmetry.space_group_name_H-M   'P 1'
#
loop_
_entity.id
_entity.type
_entity.pdbx_description
1 polymer ?
#
loop_
_entity_poly.entity_id
_entity_poly.type
_entity_poly.pdbx_seq_one_letter_code
_entity_poly.pdbx_strand_id
1 'polypeptide(L)'
;MAQAGQQQAGFNADQYNAERLRLDEELAQDAASEEQLPGNVAGAWKWALRKEMWDYMEANDIARFPRPVHHRIPNFVNADLAAQRLADLPEFVAAQCVKVNPDTPQKMVRNLVLTRGKVLLTPQPRLRTGFFSRLTLGSFPPQDLNEACTSAGVAKYGEPLSLDEKIKVDMIVVGSSCVDPTSGARLGKGEGFAELEYGMLRWMGAIDENTLVVTTVHDCQVLKPGAIDVRKMLAHDVPVDVIVTPTQARRVIRTNTTLKKPPGILWDRLSSQKLAQIRVLQQLKQRIEKETGTKLPSGPDETLPPLASRGRQPGGRGGGGGGRGGGAGGARGRRTGGGGGRGQGGRGGRAAPPPS
;
A
#
# COMPACT_ATOMS: atom_id res chain seq x y z
N MET A 1 -32.33 2.62 33.68
CA MET A 1 -30.85 2.55 33.74
C MET A 1 -30.41 1.19 33.22
N ALA A 2 -29.29 1.18 32.50
CA ALA A 2 -28.52 0.04 31.99
C ALA A 2 -29.16 -0.83 30.89
N GLN A 3 -28.76 -0.60 29.64
CA GLN A 3 -28.53 -1.70 28.69
C GLN A 3 -27.06 -1.70 28.30
N ALA A 4 -26.47 -2.87 28.49
CA ALA A 4 -25.06 -3.18 28.39
C ALA A 4 -24.56 -3.10 26.94
N GLY A 5 -23.33 -2.60 26.80
CA GLY A 5 -22.63 -2.47 25.54
C GLY A 5 -22.41 -3.82 24.85
N GLN A 6 -22.66 -3.83 23.54
CA GLN A 6 -22.12 -4.85 22.66
C GLN A 6 -20.60 -4.65 22.58
N GLN A 7 -19.86 -5.59 23.17
CA GLN A 7 -18.42 -5.72 22.97
C GLN A 7 -18.16 -5.98 21.47
N GLN A 8 -17.63 -4.97 20.79
CA GLN A 8 -17.06 -5.11 19.47
C GLN A 8 -15.87 -6.08 19.58
N ALA A 9 -15.88 -7.18 18.81
CA ALA A 9 -14.78 -8.14 18.80
C ALA A 9 -13.44 -7.39 18.64
N GLY A 10 -12.52 -7.57 19.59
CA GLY A 10 -11.31 -6.77 19.69
C GLY A 10 -10.46 -6.87 18.41
N PHE A 11 -10.14 -5.71 17.82
CA PHE A 11 -9.24 -5.63 16.67
C PHE A 11 -7.87 -6.22 17.02
N ASN A 12 -7.43 -7.25 16.29
CA ASN A 12 -6.13 -7.89 16.48
C ASN A 12 -5.09 -7.27 15.53
N ALA A 13 -4.25 -6.38 16.06
CA ALA A 13 -3.24 -5.67 15.28
C ALA A 13 -2.14 -6.59 14.73
N ASP A 14 -1.76 -7.64 15.45
CA ASP A 14 -0.73 -8.58 15.02
C ASP A 14 -1.20 -9.41 13.83
N GLN A 15 -2.42 -9.93 13.91
CA GLN A 15 -3.04 -10.66 12.80
C GLN A 15 -3.21 -9.76 11.57
N TYR A 16 -3.65 -8.51 11.77
CA TYR A 16 -3.77 -7.53 10.69
C TYR A 16 -2.42 -7.25 10.01
N ASN A 17 -1.37 -7.03 10.80
CA ASN A 17 -0.03 -6.77 10.28
C ASN A 17 0.57 -7.99 9.57
N ALA A 18 0.35 -9.19 10.10
CA ALA A 18 0.80 -10.44 9.49
C ALA A 18 0.11 -10.67 8.14
N GLU A 19 -1.21 -10.48 8.06
CA GLU A 19 -1.95 -10.57 6.79
C GLU A 19 -1.46 -9.52 5.79
N ARG A 20 -1.27 -8.28 6.22
CA ARG A 20 -0.74 -7.20 5.37
C ARG A 20 0.65 -7.51 4.82
N LEU A 21 1.56 -8.01 5.67
CA LEU A 21 2.92 -8.37 5.26
C LEU A 21 2.93 -9.56 4.31
N ARG A 22 2.16 -10.62 4.60
CA ARG A 22 2.00 -11.78 3.72
C ARG A 22 1.48 -11.37 2.35
N LEU A 23 0.45 -10.51 2.32
CA LEU A 23 -0.08 -9.96 1.08
C LEU A 23 0.94 -9.11 0.33
N ASP A 24 1.88 -8.42 1.01
CA ASP A 24 2.95 -7.65 0.36
C ASP A 24 3.99 -8.61 -0.25
N GLU A 25 4.29 -9.71 0.44
CA GLU A 25 5.23 -10.75 0.00
C GLU A 25 4.70 -11.57 -1.17
N GLU A 26 3.44 -12.00 -1.16
CA GLU A 26 2.81 -12.70 -2.28
C GLU A 26 2.85 -11.83 -3.55
N LEU A 27 2.49 -10.54 -3.43
CA LEU A 27 2.59 -9.61 -4.57
C LEU A 27 4.03 -9.37 -5.03
N ALA A 28 4.99 -9.38 -4.11
CA ALA A 28 6.40 -9.25 -4.46
C ALA A 28 6.90 -10.47 -5.25
N GLN A 29 6.53 -11.68 -4.82
CA GLN A 29 6.83 -12.93 -5.52
C GLN A 29 6.18 -12.97 -6.91
N ASP A 30 4.92 -12.56 -7.00
CA ASP A 30 4.19 -12.49 -8.26
C ASP A 30 4.78 -11.42 -9.20
N ALA A 31 5.13 -10.24 -8.70
CA ALA A 31 5.79 -9.20 -9.48
C ALA A 31 7.19 -9.61 -9.96
N ALA A 32 7.90 -10.45 -9.20
CA ALA A 32 9.16 -11.06 -9.65
C ALA A 32 8.93 -12.11 -10.76
N SER A 33 7.78 -12.79 -10.76
CA SER A 33 7.37 -13.67 -11.87
C SER A 33 6.92 -12.89 -13.12
N GLU A 34 6.36 -11.68 -12.95
CA GLU A 34 6.00 -10.77 -14.04
C GLU A 34 7.21 -10.19 -14.80
N GLU A 35 8.41 -10.22 -14.21
CA GLU A 35 9.67 -9.88 -14.89
C GLU A 35 9.89 -10.72 -16.17
N GLN A 36 9.17 -11.85 -16.29
CA GLN A 36 9.20 -12.79 -17.40
C GLN A 36 8.03 -12.66 -18.39
N LEU A 37 7.05 -11.76 -18.16
CA LEU A 37 5.85 -11.65 -19.01
C LEU A 37 6.03 -10.64 -20.17
N PRO A 38 5.90 -11.07 -21.43
CA PRO A 38 6.00 -10.18 -22.59
C PRO A 38 4.80 -9.22 -22.65
N GLY A 39 5.04 -7.91 -22.61
CA GLY A 39 4.00 -6.87 -22.83
C GLY A 39 4.11 -5.61 -21.97
N ASN A 40 4.82 -5.64 -20.83
CA ASN A 40 4.93 -4.48 -19.91
C ASN A 40 6.17 -3.59 -20.17
N VAL A 41 6.40 -3.24 -21.45
CA VAL A 41 7.61 -2.49 -21.87
C VAL A 41 7.65 -1.08 -21.25
N ALA A 42 6.48 -0.47 -21.00
CA ALA A 42 6.39 0.88 -20.44
C ALA A 42 6.79 0.97 -18.95
N GLY A 43 6.63 -0.13 -18.18
CA GLY A 43 6.97 -0.18 -16.76
C GLY A 43 8.38 -0.69 -16.46
N ALA A 44 9.00 -1.43 -17.38
CA ALA A 44 10.28 -2.11 -17.17
C ALA A 44 11.42 -1.17 -16.72
N TRP A 45 11.51 0.02 -17.31
CA TRP A 45 12.52 1.01 -16.92
C TRP A 45 12.30 1.57 -15.50
N LYS A 46 11.04 1.77 -15.09
CA LYS A 46 10.70 2.19 -13.73
C LYS A 46 11.11 1.10 -12.73
N TRP A 47 10.88 -0.15 -13.10
CA TRP A 47 11.25 -1.30 -12.27
C TRP A 47 12.77 -1.42 -12.14
N ALA A 48 13.53 -1.30 -13.22
CA ALA A 48 15.00 -1.36 -13.19
C ALA A 48 15.60 -0.33 -12.21
N LEU A 49 15.14 0.92 -12.25
CA LEU A 49 15.58 1.96 -11.32
C LEU A 49 15.19 1.66 -9.87
N ARG A 50 13.99 1.12 -9.62
CA ARG A 50 13.59 0.70 -8.27
C ARG A 50 14.49 -0.42 -7.77
N LYS A 51 14.72 -1.44 -8.59
CA LYS A 51 15.54 -2.61 -8.24
C LYS A 51 16.97 -2.19 -7.91
N GLU A 52 17.58 -1.37 -8.77
CA GLU A 52 18.91 -0.82 -8.53
C GLU A 52 18.97 -0.08 -7.18
N MET A 53 17.98 0.76 -6.88
CA MET A 53 17.92 1.48 -5.60
C MET A 53 17.72 0.55 -4.40
N TRP A 54 16.81 -0.43 -4.52
CA TRP A 54 16.57 -1.41 -3.48
C TRP A 54 17.81 -2.24 -3.19
N ASP A 55 18.46 -2.78 -4.24
CA ASP A 55 19.71 -3.55 -4.14
C ASP A 55 20.80 -2.71 -3.48
N TYR A 56 20.96 -1.44 -3.89
CA TYR A 56 21.94 -0.54 -3.32
C TYR A 56 21.69 -0.29 -1.82
N MET A 57 20.44 -0.04 -1.41
CA MET A 57 20.11 0.22 -0.01
C MET A 57 20.31 -1.00 0.88
N GLU A 58 20.02 -2.21 0.37
CA GLU A 58 20.28 -3.47 1.07
C GLU A 58 21.77 -3.76 1.20
N ALA A 59 22.53 -3.60 0.11
CA ALA A 59 23.98 -3.88 0.08
C ALA A 59 24.82 -2.91 0.94
N ASN A 60 24.30 -1.70 1.19
CA ASN A 60 25.00 -0.67 1.95
C ASN A 60 24.42 -0.46 3.38
N ASP A 61 23.55 -1.36 3.85
CA ASP A 61 22.92 -1.31 5.18
C ASP A 61 22.22 0.03 5.50
N ILE A 62 21.73 0.70 4.45
CA ILE A 62 20.90 1.90 4.55
C ILE A 62 19.46 1.50 4.90
N ALA A 63 19.02 0.35 4.39
CA ALA A 63 17.69 -0.20 4.60
C ALA A 63 17.42 -0.53 6.08
N ARG A 64 16.23 -0.15 6.56
CA ARG A 64 15.71 -0.51 7.89
C ARG A 64 14.52 -1.45 7.75
N PHE A 65 14.20 -2.19 8.80
CA PHE A 65 13.04 -3.07 8.81
C PHE A 65 11.73 -2.30 8.48
N PRO A 66 10.80 -2.91 7.72
CA PRO A 66 10.84 -4.27 7.19
C PRO A 66 11.82 -4.45 6.03
N ARG A 67 12.61 -5.54 6.07
CA ARG A 67 13.56 -5.96 5.03
C ARG A 67 13.11 -7.32 4.46
N PRO A 68 13.41 -7.62 3.18
CA PRO A 68 14.03 -6.73 2.21
C PRO A 68 13.09 -5.59 1.78
N VAL A 69 13.65 -4.46 1.31
CA VAL A 69 12.89 -3.28 0.87
C VAL A 69 12.29 -3.42 -0.54
N HIS A 70 12.60 -4.50 -1.26
CA HIS A 70 12.03 -4.79 -2.57
C HIS A 70 10.51 -4.79 -2.53
N HIS A 71 9.90 -4.22 -3.58
CA HIS A 71 8.44 -4.06 -3.73
C HIS A 71 7.77 -3.19 -2.65
N ARG A 72 8.55 -2.48 -1.83
CA ARG A 72 8.09 -1.55 -0.79
C ARG A 72 8.67 -0.16 -1.03
N ILE A 73 8.09 0.83 -0.36
CA ILE A 73 8.79 2.10 -0.15
C ILE A 73 9.89 1.84 0.89
N PRO A 74 11.17 2.05 0.56
CA PRO A 74 12.27 1.68 1.45
C PRO A 74 12.19 2.42 2.78
N ASN A 75 12.24 1.69 3.88
CA ASN A 75 12.57 2.30 5.17
C ASN A 75 14.09 2.48 5.26
N PHE A 76 14.55 3.56 5.87
CA PHE A 76 15.96 3.94 5.82
C PHE A 76 16.46 4.51 7.15
N VAL A 77 17.79 4.43 7.34
CA VAL A 77 18.47 5.08 8.45
C VAL A 77 18.17 6.58 8.45
N ASN A 78 17.85 7.14 9.62
CA ASN A 78 17.51 8.57 9.79
C ASN A 78 16.19 9.03 9.12
N ALA A 79 15.25 8.14 8.84
CA ALA A 79 13.92 8.52 8.33
C ALA A 79 13.16 9.48 9.27
N ASP A 80 13.39 9.35 10.57
CA ASP A 80 12.92 10.27 11.61
C ASP A 80 13.51 11.68 11.49
N LEU A 81 14.80 11.81 11.18
CA LEU A 81 15.42 13.12 10.91
C LEU A 81 14.85 13.77 9.65
N ALA A 82 14.61 12.99 8.59
CA ALA A 82 13.93 13.50 7.39
C ALA A 82 12.50 13.97 7.72
N ALA A 83 11.77 13.23 8.55
CA ALA A 83 10.43 13.61 9.00
C ALA A 83 10.44 14.90 9.84
N GLN A 84 11.38 15.05 10.77
CA GLN A 84 11.52 16.27 11.58
C GLN A 84 11.78 17.49 10.70
N ARG A 85 12.62 17.35 9.67
CA ARG A 85 12.90 18.43 8.72
C ARG A 85 11.72 18.80 7.86
N LEU A 86 10.90 17.82 7.47
CA LEU A 86 9.62 18.10 6.82
C LEU A 86 8.72 18.92 7.75
N ALA A 87 8.69 18.59 9.04
CA ALA A 87 7.89 19.33 10.02
C ALA A 87 8.38 20.77 10.29
N ASP A 88 9.64 21.08 9.96
CA ASP A 88 10.20 22.43 10.03
C ASP A 88 9.85 23.29 8.80
N LEU A 89 9.25 22.70 7.74
CA LEU A 89 8.84 23.46 6.56
C LEU A 89 7.73 24.46 6.91
N PRO A 90 7.80 25.72 6.43
CA PRO A 90 6.75 26.71 6.67
C PRO A 90 5.36 26.22 6.22
N GLU A 91 5.29 25.47 5.12
CA GLU A 91 4.05 24.91 4.59
C GLU A 91 3.48 23.82 5.50
N PHE A 92 4.34 23.03 6.15
CA PHE A 92 3.87 22.07 7.14
C PHE A 92 3.38 22.77 8.39
N VAL A 93 4.09 23.80 8.85
CA VAL A 93 3.68 24.61 10.01
C VAL A 93 2.29 25.20 9.78
N ALA A 94 2.03 25.76 8.59
CA ALA A 94 0.76 26.36 8.21
C ALA A 94 -0.38 25.34 7.97
N ALA A 95 -0.06 24.14 7.46
CA ALA A 95 -1.05 23.12 7.12
C ALA A 95 -1.92 22.71 8.32
N GLN A 96 -3.22 22.52 8.10
CA GLN A 96 -4.17 22.03 9.10
C GLN A 96 -4.53 20.57 8.87
N CYS A 97 -4.56 20.13 7.60
CA CYS A 97 -4.79 18.74 7.23
C CYS A 97 -3.68 18.25 6.30
N VAL A 98 -3.05 17.13 6.68
CA VAL A 98 -1.96 16.52 5.92
C VAL A 98 -2.32 15.09 5.57
N LYS A 99 -2.29 14.77 4.28
CA LYS A 99 -2.40 13.40 3.81
C LYS A 99 -1.04 12.73 3.85
N VAL A 100 -0.91 11.61 4.55
CA VAL A 100 0.34 10.84 4.63
C VAL A 100 0.06 9.39 4.29
N ASN A 101 0.82 8.84 3.34
CA ASN A 101 0.78 7.41 3.02
C ASN A 101 1.07 6.54 4.25
N PRO A 102 0.61 5.27 4.28
CA PRO A 102 0.79 4.37 5.42
C PRO A 102 2.15 3.67 5.44
N ASP A 103 3.09 4.08 4.57
CA ASP A 103 4.40 3.45 4.42
C ASP A 103 5.24 3.59 5.72
N THR A 104 6.05 2.57 6.02
CA THR A 104 6.90 2.53 7.23
C THR A 104 7.81 3.74 7.42
N PRO A 105 8.59 4.21 6.41
CA PRO A 105 9.47 5.39 6.58
C PRO A 105 8.73 6.67 6.98
N GLN A 106 7.42 6.73 6.75
CA GLN A 106 6.60 7.92 7.03
C GLN A 106 5.87 7.85 8.36
N LYS A 107 6.11 6.81 9.18
CA LYS A 107 5.52 6.69 10.52
C LYS A 107 5.78 7.93 11.37
N MET A 108 7.00 8.46 11.34
CA MET A 108 7.35 9.65 12.10
C MET A 108 6.66 10.91 11.55
N VAL A 109 6.43 11.00 10.23
CA VAL A 109 5.64 12.10 9.65
C VAL A 109 4.21 12.07 10.19
N ARG A 110 3.56 10.89 10.21
CA ARG A 110 2.21 10.73 10.79
C ARG A 110 2.17 11.14 12.27
N ASN A 111 3.17 10.75 13.03
CA ASN A 111 3.31 11.17 14.43
C ASN A 111 3.44 12.69 14.56
N LEU A 112 4.26 13.35 13.74
CA LEU A 112 4.42 14.80 13.74
C LEU A 112 3.14 15.53 13.33
N VAL A 113 2.37 15.01 12.38
CA VAL A 113 1.06 15.57 12.02
C VAL A 113 0.15 15.59 13.26
N LEU A 114 0.02 14.43 13.92
CA LEU A 114 -0.84 14.30 15.11
C LEU A 114 -0.34 15.17 16.27
N THR A 115 0.92 15.04 16.68
CA THR A 115 1.48 15.79 17.82
C THR A 115 1.50 17.30 17.63
N ARG A 116 1.43 17.79 16.38
CA ARG A 116 1.28 19.21 16.07
C ARG A 116 -0.18 19.66 15.97
N GLY A 117 -1.13 18.84 16.44
CA GLY A 117 -2.55 19.17 16.50
C GLY A 117 -3.26 19.21 15.15
N LYS A 118 -2.65 18.63 14.10
CA LYS A 118 -3.19 18.64 12.74
C LYS A 118 -4.07 17.42 12.50
N VAL A 119 -4.92 17.51 11.47
CA VAL A 119 -5.69 16.37 10.97
C VAL A 119 -4.79 15.49 10.10
N LEU A 120 -4.67 14.22 10.47
CA LEU A 120 -4.01 13.20 9.66
C LEU A 120 -5.04 12.52 8.75
N LEU A 121 -4.78 12.53 7.46
CA LEU A 121 -5.51 11.72 6.48
C LEU A 121 -4.60 10.61 5.97
N THR A 122 -4.96 9.34 6.18
CA THR A 122 -4.15 8.20 5.73
C THR A 122 -5.02 7.23 4.93
N PRO A 123 -4.60 6.80 3.73
CA PRO A 123 -5.39 5.88 2.93
C PRO A 123 -5.43 4.53 3.62
N GLN A 124 -6.57 3.86 3.55
CA GLN A 124 -6.63 2.48 4.04
C GLN A 124 -5.78 1.59 3.15
N PRO A 125 -5.05 0.59 3.68
CA PRO A 125 -4.15 -0.22 2.90
C PRO A 125 -4.79 -0.75 1.61
N ARG A 126 -4.19 -0.38 0.47
CA ARG A 126 -4.57 -0.78 -0.89
C ARG A 126 -6.00 -0.41 -1.29
N LEU A 127 -6.65 0.53 -0.58
CA LEU A 127 -8.02 0.99 -0.84
C LEU A 127 -9.07 -0.15 -0.83
N ARG A 128 -8.78 -1.29 -0.17
CA ARG A 128 -9.63 -2.49 -0.21
C ARG A 128 -10.79 -2.44 0.77
N THR A 129 -10.54 -1.87 1.95
CA THR A 129 -11.50 -1.83 3.07
C THR A 129 -12.17 -0.46 3.23
N GLY A 130 -11.67 0.56 2.54
CA GLY A 130 -12.18 1.92 2.60
C GLY A 130 -11.29 2.89 1.82
N PHE A 131 -11.67 4.17 1.82
CA PHE A 131 -11.03 5.22 1.05
C PHE A 131 -9.86 5.85 1.81
N PHE A 132 -10.14 6.72 2.76
CA PHE A 132 -9.18 7.25 3.73
C PHE A 132 -9.71 7.06 5.15
N SER A 133 -8.81 7.13 6.12
CA SER A 133 -9.15 7.30 7.52
C SER A 133 -8.63 8.65 8.01
N ARG A 134 -9.46 9.35 8.78
CA ARG A 134 -9.13 10.58 9.48
C ARG A 134 -8.71 10.26 10.92
N LEU A 135 -7.61 10.86 11.37
CA LEU A 135 -7.17 10.82 12.76
C LEU A 135 -6.81 12.22 13.26
N THR A 136 -7.06 12.45 14.54
CA THR A 136 -6.55 13.58 15.32
C THR A 136 -5.99 13.05 16.65
N LEU A 137 -5.35 13.90 17.46
CA LEU A 137 -4.89 13.48 18.79
C LEU A 137 -6.02 12.98 19.71
N GLY A 138 -7.26 13.38 19.45
CA GLY A 138 -8.44 12.91 20.19
C GLY A 138 -8.98 11.56 19.74
N SER A 139 -8.46 10.98 18.65
CA SER A 139 -8.98 9.73 18.06
C SER A 139 -8.55 8.46 18.81
N PHE A 140 -7.58 8.54 19.72
CA PHE A 140 -6.98 7.40 20.42
C PHE A 140 -6.48 7.80 21.81
N PRO A 141 -6.29 6.85 22.74
CA PRO A 141 -5.67 7.12 24.04
C PRO A 141 -4.24 7.65 23.89
N PRO A 142 -3.78 8.65 24.69
CA PRO A 142 -2.47 9.28 24.50
C PRO A 142 -1.28 8.31 24.43
N GLN A 143 -1.32 7.22 25.18
CA GLN A 143 -0.28 6.17 25.17
C GLN A 143 -0.16 5.41 23.84
N ASP A 144 -1.21 5.43 23.01
CA ASP A 144 -1.31 4.65 21.77
C ASP A 144 -0.87 5.45 20.53
N LEU A 145 -0.30 6.65 20.69
CA LEU A 145 0.17 7.50 19.58
C LEU A 145 1.04 6.74 18.56
N ASN A 146 1.96 5.92 19.05
CA ASN A 146 2.85 5.13 18.20
C ASN A 146 2.12 4.02 17.45
N GLU A 147 1.08 3.44 18.04
CA GLU A 147 0.20 2.45 17.40
C GLU A 147 -0.64 3.14 16.33
N ALA A 148 -1.28 4.28 16.66
CA ALA A 148 -2.11 5.08 15.76
C ALA A 148 -1.38 5.54 14.49
N CYS A 149 -0.05 5.64 14.54
CA CYS A 149 0.78 5.94 13.37
C CYS A 149 1.14 4.71 12.51
N THR A 150 0.68 3.51 12.83
CA THR A 150 0.85 2.29 12.02
C THR A 150 -0.37 2.05 11.14
N SER A 151 -0.25 1.23 10.10
CA SER A 151 -1.42 0.84 9.27
C SER A 151 -2.52 0.17 10.11
N ALA A 152 -2.13 -0.65 11.10
CA ALA A 152 -3.07 -1.31 12.00
C ALA A 152 -3.78 -0.30 12.92
N GLY A 153 -3.04 0.65 13.51
CA GLY A 153 -3.65 1.69 14.34
C GLY A 153 -4.56 2.63 13.56
N VAL A 154 -4.22 2.96 12.31
CA VAL A 154 -5.10 3.73 11.42
C VAL A 154 -6.40 2.97 11.14
N ALA A 155 -6.34 1.64 10.97
CA ALA A 155 -7.53 0.81 10.81
C ALA A 155 -8.36 0.69 12.11
N LYS A 156 -7.70 0.71 13.27
CA LYS A 156 -8.31 0.57 14.60
C LYS A 156 -8.97 1.87 15.10
N TYR A 157 -8.26 2.99 14.99
CA TYR A 157 -8.65 4.29 15.58
C TYR A 157 -9.16 5.30 14.56
N GLY A 158 -8.88 5.07 13.27
CA GLY A 158 -9.22 6.01 12.21
C GLY A 158 -10.69 6.01 11.86
N GLU A 159 -11.25 7.20 11.71
CA GLU A 159 -12.62 7.40 11.23
C GLU A 159 -12.65 7.31 9.70
N PRO A 160 -13.39 6.36 9.10
CA PRO A 160 -13.45 6.22 7.65
C PRO A 160 -14.08 7.44 6.97
N LEU A 161 -13.44 7.94 5.92
CA LEU A 161 -13.90 9.05 5.10
C LEU A 161 -14.87 8.57 4.01
N SER A 162 -15.99 9.29 3.85
CA SER A 162 -16.92 9.13 2.72
C SER A 162 -16.43 9.92 1.50
N LEU A 163 -16.89 9.53 0.30
CA LEU A 163 -16.69 10.29 -0.94
C LEU A 163 -17.42 11.64 -0.94
N ASP A 164 -18.42 11.82 -0.08
CA ASP A 164 -19.20 13.06 0.05
C ASP A 164 -18.63 14.02 1.10
N GLU A 165 -17.58 13.63 1.81
CA GLU A 165 -17.00 14.46 2.86
C GLU A 165 -16.35 15.72 2.27
N LYS A 166 -16.65 16.88 2.86
CA LYS A 166 -16.03 18.15 2.51
C LYS A 166 -14.79 18.35 3.37
N ILE A 167 -13.63 18.00 2.81
CA ILE A 167 -12.32 18.18 3.46
C ILE A 167 -11.39 18.94 2.52
N LYS A 168 -10.52 19.79 3.08
CA LYS A 168 -9.39 20.39 2.35
C LYS A 168 -8.11 19.77 2.88
N VAL A 169 -7.28 19.23 1.99
CA VAL A 169 -5.95 18.72 2.32
C VAL A 169 -4.91 19.75 1.88
N ASP A 170 -4.13 20.27 2.82
CA ASP A 170 -3.17 21.34 2.55
C ASP A 170 -1.83 20.82 2.02
N MET A 171 -1.48 19.59 2.37
CA MET A 171 -0.22 18.95 1.98
C MET A 171 -0.40 17.45 1.83
N ILE A 172 0.23 16.88 0.81
CA ILE A 172 0.32 15.45 0.56
C ILE A 172 1.76 15.01 0.78
N VAL A 173 1.95 13.95 1.57
CA VAL A 173 3.24 13.28 1.76
C VAL A 173 3.17 11.88 1.14
N VAL A 174 3.93 11.68 0.06
CA VAL A 174 3.97 10.44 -0.73
C VAL A 174 5.27 9.67 -0.51
N GLY A 175 5.18 8.35 -0.42
CA GLY A 175 6.36 7.48 -0.37
C GLY A 175 7.03 7.38 -1.74
N SER A 176 8.36 7.30 -1.79
CA SER A 176 9.12 7.18 -3.04
C SER A 176 10.29 6.22 -2.89
N SER A 177 10.57 5.44 -3.94
CA SER A 177 11.80 4.65 -4.07
C SER A 177 12.92 5.49 -4.70
N CYS A 178 12.59 6.25 -5.76
CA CYS A 178 13.54 7.12 -6.45
C CYS A 178 12.89 8.47 -6.75
N VAL A 179 13.68 9.55 -6.71
CA VAL A 179 13.22 10.91 -7.04
C VAL A 179 14.28 11.65 -7.85
N ASP A 180 13.85 12.44 -8.83
CA ASP A 180 14.71 13.34 -9.60
C ASP A 180 14.62 14.75 -9.00
N PRO A 181 15.76 15.35 -8.59
CA PRO A 181 15.76 16.62 -7.87
C PRO A 181 15.41 17.84 -8.74
N THR A 182 15.54 17.74 -10.06
CA THR A 182 15.35 18.87 -10.98
C THR A 182 13.94 18.89 -11.56
N SER A 183 13.43 17.72 -11.95
CA SER A 183 12.10 17.59 -12.56
C SER A 183 11.00 17.30 -11.53
N GLY A 184 11.35 16.83 -10.33
CA GLY A 184 10.38 16.32 -9.37
C GLY A 184 9.70 15.03 -9.80
N ALA A 185 10.18 14.37 -10.86
CA ALA A 185 9.70 13.05 -11.22
C ALA A 185 10.02 12.06 -10.09
N ARG A 186 9.08 11.17 -9.78
CA ARG A 186 9.26 10.16 -8.73
C ARG A 186 8.80 8.79 -9.17
N LEU A 187 9.43 7.77 -8.60
CA LEU A 187 9.01 6.38 -8.70
C LEU A 187 8.58 5.90 -7.31
N GLY A 188 7.29 5.58 -7.15
CA GLY A 188 6.80 4.86 -5.97
C GLY A 188 7.16 3.37 -6.02
N LYS A 189 6.47 2.53 -5.24
CA LYS A 189 6.71 1.07 -5.20
C LYS A 189 6.27 0.29 -6.45
N GLY A 190 5.38 0.86 -7.27
CA GLY A 190 5.01 0.31 -8.58
C GLY A 190 3.52 -0.04 -8.76
N GLU A 191 2.72 -0.01 -7.71
CA GLU A 191 1.31 -0.46 -7.78
C GLU A 191 0.30 0.63 -8.19
N GLY A 192 0.70 1.89 -8.35
CA GLY A 192 -0.21 2.97 -8.78
C GLY A 192 -1.23 3.46 -7.74
N PHE A 193 -1.20 2.95 -6.49
CA PHE A 193 -2.18 3.33 -5.46
C PHE A 193 -2.08 4.81 -5.06
N ALA A 194 -0.87 5.36 -4.94
CA ALA A 194 -0.68 6.76 -4.57
C ALA A 194 -1.25 7.72 -5.63
N GLU A 195 -1.16 7.34 -6.91
CA GLU A 195 -1.71 8.08 -8.04
C GLU A 195 -3.25 8.02 -8.04
N LEU A 196 -3.83 6.86 -7.73
CA LEU A 196 -5.28 6.69 -7.57
C LEU A 196 -5.84 7.48 -6.37
N GLU A 197 -5.13 7.45 -5.25
CA GLU A 197 -5.42 8.25 -4.05
C GLU A 197 -5.45 9.75 -4.37
N TYR A 198 -4.43 10.24 -5.11
CA TYR A 198 -4.38 11.62 -5.58
C TYR A 198 -5.57 11.94 -6.50
N GLY A 199 -5.84 11.09 -7.48
CA GLY A 199 -6.95 11.28 -8.43
C GLY A 199 -8.32 11.36 -7.76
N MET A 200 -8.56 10.54 -6.73
CA MET A 200 -9.81 10.59 -5.96
C MET A 200 -9.93 11.85 -5.12
N LEU A 201 -8.84 12.30 -4.46
CA LEU A 201 -8.85 13.56 -3.72
C LEU A 201 -9.09 14.76 -4.65
N ARG A 202 -8.52 14.74 -5.87
CA ARG A 202 -8.81 15.76 -6.91
C ARG A 202 -10.29 15.76 -7.29
N TRP A 203 -10.86 14.58 -7.52
CA TRP A 203 -12.28 14.46 -7.86
C TRP A 203 -13.21 14.99 -6.76
N MET A 204 -12.88 14.75 -5.48
CA MET A 204 -13.63 15.28 -4.35
C MET A 204 -13.51 16.80 -4.17
N GLY A 205 -12.62 17.47 -4.91
CA GLY A 205 -12.25 18.86 -4.66
C GLY A 205 -11.50 19.05 -3.35
N ALA A 206 -10.98 17.96 -2.75
CA ALA A 206 -10.23 18.02 -1.51
C ALA A 206 -8.81 18.56 -1.69
N ILE A 207 -8.30 18.45 -2.92
CA ILE A 207 -7.01 19.01 -3.35
C ILE A 207 -7.17 19.66 -4.72
N ASP A 208 -6.26 20.60 -5.00
CA ASP A 208 -6.10 21.24 -6.29
C ASP A 208 -4.73 20.96 -6.94
N GLU A 209 -4.50 21.46 -8.16
CA GLU A 209 -3.21 21.36 -8.84
C GLU A 209 -2.06 22.08 -8.11
N ASN A 210 -2.38 23.01 -7.20
CA ASN A 210 -1.40 23.77 -6.42
C ASN A 210 -1.10 23.10 -5.07
N THR A 211 -1.86 22.07 -4.69
CA THR A 211 -1.69 21.37 -3.43
C THR A 211 -0.31 20.74 -3.36
N LEU A 212 0.42 21.05 -2.30
CA LEU A 212 1.83 20.72 -2.16
C LEU A 212 2.04 19.20 -1.99
N VAL A 213 2.90 18.61 -2.81
CA VAL A 213 3.30 17.20 -2.75
C VAL A 213 4.74 17.10 -2.29
N VAL A 214 4.95 16.47 -1.14
CA VAL A 214 6.24 16.32 -0.47
C VAL A 214 6.62 14.84 -0.37
N THR A 215 7.91 14.56 -0.42
CA THR A 215 8.45 13.23 -0.14
C THR A 215 9.63 13.30 0.82
N THR A 216 9.75 12.30 1.70
CA THR A 216 10.88 12.09 2.60
C THR A 216 11.63 10.86 2.14
N VAL A 217 12.91 11.01 1.81
CA VAL A 217 13.74 9.92 1.26
C VAL A 217 15.16 9.98 1.81
N HIS A 218 15.90 8.88 1.71
CA HIS A 218 17.34 8.89 1.93
C HIS A 218 18.07 9.62 0.79
N ASP A 219 19.25 10.16 1.06
CA ASP A 219 20.05 10.90 0.08
C ASP A 219 20.39 10.08 -1.18
N CYS A 220 20.58 8.76 -1.04
CA CYS A 220 20.83 7.87 -2.18
C CYS A 220 19.63 7.75 -3.13
N GLN A 221 18.41 7.91 -2.61
CA GLN A 221 17.18 7.82 -3.41
C GLN A 221 16.97 9.08 -4.29
N VAL A 222 17.71 10.15 -4.02
CA VAL A 222 17.78 11.35 -4.87
C VAL A 222 18.74 11.08 -6.01
N LEU A 223 18.19 10.76 -7.17
CA LEU A 223 18.96 10.38 -8.34
C LEU A 223 19.75 11.57 -8.92
N LYS A 224 20.71 11.25 -9.79
CA LYS A 224 21.36 12.27 -10.62
C LYS A 224 20.33 12.92 -11.54
N PRO A 225 20.40 14.24 -11.77
CA PRO A 225 19.50 14.91 -12.71
C PRO A 225 19.45 14.20 -14.07
N GLY A 226 18.24 13.91 -14.54
CA GLY A 226 18.00 13.26 -15.84
C GLY A 226 18.06 11.73 -15.81
N ALA A 227 18.31 11.11 -14.65
CA ALA A 227 18.22 9.64 -14.52
C ALA A 227 16.78 9.13 -14.76
N ILE A 228 15.78 9.95 -14.44
CA ILE A 228 14.39 9.70 -14.83
C ILE A 228 14.12 10.45 -16.14
N ASP A 229 13.90 9.70 -17.23
CA ASP A 229 13.48 10.30 -18.49
C ASP A 229 12.01 10.77 -18.38
N VAL A 230 11.81 12.06 -18.14
CA VAL A 230 10.49 12.67 -17.96
C VAL A 230 9.55 12.45 -19.13
N ARG A 231 10.06 12.20 -20.34
CA ARG A 231 9.23 11.93 -21.54
C ARG A 231 8.56 10.55 -21.47
N LYS A 232 9.08 9.66 -20.62
CA LYS A 232 8.52 8.32 -20.36
C LYS A 232 7.58 8.30 -19.15
N MET A 233 7.43 9.43 -18.45
CA MET A 233 6.45 9.57 -17.38
C MET A 233 5.04 9.56 -17.98
N LEU A 234 4.12 8.94 -17.25
CA LEU A 234 2.73 8.78 -17.64
C LEU A 234 1.91 9.95 -17.08
N ALA A 235 0.79 10.26 -17.74
CA ALA A 235 -0.07 11.38 -17.36
C ALA A 235 -0.68 11.26 -15.94
N HIS A 236 -0.69 10.06 -15.36
CA HIS A 236 -1.14 9.82 -13.99
C HIS A 236 0.00 9.86 -12.95
N ASP A 237 1.26 9.90 -13.35
CA ASP A 237 2.37 9.97 -12.40
C ASP A 237 2.36 11.34 -11.69
N VAL A 238 2.26 11.32 -10.36
CA VAL A 238 2.21 12.55 -9.55
C VAL A 238 3.63 13.00 -9.23
N PRO A 239 4.10 14.17 -9.72
CA PRO A 239 5.41 14.71 -9.36
C PRO A 239 5.43 15.21 -7.91
N VAL A 240 6.63 15.42 -7.38
CA VAL A 240 6.86 16.03 -6.07
C VAL A 240 7.37 17.46 -6.22
N ASP A 241 6.85 18.35 -5.38
CA ASP A 241 7.27 19.75 -5.30
C ASP A 241 8.49 19.92 -4.36
N VAL A 242 8.55 19.08 -3.32
CA VAL A 242 9.60 19.14 -2.28
C VAL A 242 10.13 17.74 -1.97
N ILE A 243 11.46 17.61 -1.97
CA ILE A 243 12.18 16.42 -1.52
C ILE A 243 12.92 16.78 -0.24
N VAL A 244 12.73 15.99 0.81
CA VAL A 244 13.38 16.17 2.11
C VAL A 244 14.27 14.97 2.39
N THR A 245 15.55 15.22 2.68
CA THR A 245 16.54 14.19 3.02
C THR A 245 17.08 14.36 4.46
N PRO A 246 17.70 13.33 5.06
CA PRO A 246 18.24 13.39 6.42
C PRO A 246 19.66 13.97 6.54
N THR A 247 20.45 14.16 5.46
CA THR A 247 21.80 14.78 5.59
C THR A 247 21.79 16.29 5.32
N GLN A 248 22.80 17.02 5.82
CA GLN A 248 22.87 18.47 5.63
C GLN A 248 23.15 18.89 4.19
N ALA A 249 23.77 18.03 3.39
CA ALA A 249 24.16 18.35 2.02
C ALA A 249 22.97 18.68 1.10
N ARG A 250 21.79 18.11 1.37
CA ARG A 250 20.57 18.26 0.55
C ARG A 250 19.28 18.29 1.38
N ARG A 251 19.26 19.05 2.48
CA ARG A 251 18.18 19.03 3.48
C ARG A 251 16.77 19.13 2.87
N VAL A 252 16.57 20.11 2.00
CA VAL A 252 15.28 20.39 1.34
C VAL A 252 15.57 20.83 -0.09
N ILE A 253 14.99 20.11 -1.06
CA ILE A 253 15.09 20.42 -2.48
C ILE A 253 13.70 20.84 -2.96
N ARG A 254 13.57 22.07 -3.44
CA ARG A 254 12.39 22.54 -4.17
C ARG A 254 12.60 22.22 -5.64
N THR A 255 11.78 21.34 -6.19
CA THR A 255 11.96 20.85 -7.56
C THR A 255 11.56 21.89 -8.59
N ASN A 256 10.65 22.81 -8.23
CA ASN A 256 10.02 23.76 -9.16
C ASN A 256 9.52 23.03 -10.42
N THR A 257 8.94 21.85 -10.20
CA THR A 257 8.55 20.94 -11.28
C THR A 257 7.64 21.62 -12.30
N THR A 258 7.93 21.39 -13.57
CA THR A 258 7.06 21.78 -14.70
C THR A 258 6.15 20.63 -15.13
N LEU A 259 6.27 19.46 -14.49
CA LEU A 259 5.41 18.32 -14.74
C LEU A 259 4.01 18.61 -14.21
N LYS A 260 3.00 18.34 -15.02
CA LYS A 260 1.61 18.56 -14.63
C LYS A 260 1.19 17.48 -13.64
N LYS A 261 0.58 17.90 -12.52
CA LYS A 261 -0.12 16.97 -11.65
C LYS A 261 -1.41 16.50 -12.35
N PRO A 262 -1.84 15.23 -12.15
CA PRO A 262 -3.04 14.71 -12.80
C PRO A 262 -4.30 15.54 -12.49
N PRO A 263 -5.23 15.72 -13.44
CA PRO A 263 -6.46 16.46 -13.20
C PRO A 263 -7.45 15.69 -12.29
N GLY A 264 -7.25 14.39 -12.13
CA GLY A 264 -8.13 13.49 -11.41
C GLY A 264 -7.82 12.04 -11.78
N ILE A 265 -8.84 11.19 -11.74
CA ILE A 265 -8.73 9.79 -12.18
C ILE A 265 -8.78 9.76 -13.71
N LEU A 266 -7.74 9.17 -14.32
CA LEU A 266 -7.69 8.91 -15.76
C LEU A 266 -8.32 7.55 -16.06
N TRP A 267 -9.64 7.52 -16.25
CA TRP A 267 -10.41 6.28 -16.44
C TRP A 267 -9.98 5.48 -17.67
N ASP A 268 -9.51 6.15 -18.73
CA ASP A 268 -8.92 5.56 -19.94
C ASP A 268 -7.55 4.91 -19.71
N ARG A 269 -7.00 5.04 -18.50
CA ARG A 269 -5.74 4.41 -18.08
C ARG A 269 -5.93 3.40 -16.96
N LEU A 270 -7.14 3.28 -16.41
CA LEU A 270 -7.45 2.35 -15.33
C LEU A 270 -8.01 1.05 -15.92
N SER A 271 -7.24 -0.03 -15.84
CA SER A 271 -7.66 -1.35 -16.30
C SER A 271 -8.92 -1.84 -15.57
N SER A 272 -9.68 -2.71 -16.23
CA SER A 272 -10.85 -3.35 -15.60
C SER A 272 -10.44 -4.25 -14.43
N GLN A 273 -9.26 -4.86 -14.53
CA GLN A 273 -8.67 -5.74 -13.52
C GLN A 273 -8.38 -4.95 -12.24
N LYS A 274 -7.77 -3.76 -12.34
CA LYS A 274 -7.45 -2.91 -11.16
C LYS A 274 -8.69 -2.34 -10.53
N LEU A 275 -9.61 -1.88 -11.36
CA LEU A 275 -10.90 -1.37 -10.91
C LEU A 275 -11.63 -2.43 -10.09
N ALA A 276 -11.62 -3.70 -10.51
CA ALA A 276 -12.24 -4.80 -9.79
C ALA A 276 -11.65 -5.03 -8.38
N GLN A 277 -10.40 -4.63 -8.13
CA GLN A 277 -9.74 -4.77 -6.82
C GLN A 277 -10.10 -3.65 -5.83
N ILE A 278 -10.61 -2.51 -6.31
CA ILE A 278 -10.77 -1.28 -5.51
C ILE A 278 -12.25 -0.86 -5.48
N ARG A 279 -12.92 -1.20 -4.38
CA ARG A 279 -14.37 -0.99 -4.23
C ARG A 279 -14.78 0.48 -4.34
N VAL A 280 -14.00 1.38 -3.74
CA VAL A 280 -14.31 2.83 -3.77
C VAL A 280 -14.27 3.37 -5.21
N LEU A 281 -13.35 2.90 -6.05
CA LEU A 281 -13.27 3.29 -7.46
C LEU A 281 -14.46 2.76 -8.27
N GLN A 282 -14.95 1.55 -7.97
CA GLN A 282 -16.16 1.02 -8.61
C GLN A 282 -17.39 1.88 -8.28
N GLN A 283 -17.56 2.21 -7.00
CA GLN A 283 -18.65 3.08 -6.54
C GLN A 283 -18.57 4.46 -7.20
N LEU A 284 -17.36 5.01 -7.27
CA LEU A 284 -17.11 6.30 -7.89
C LEU A 284 -17.40 6.28 -9.40
N LYS A 285 -16.91 5.26 -10.13
CA LYS A 285 -17.19 5.10 -11.56
C LYS A 285 -18.70 5.02 -11.82
N GLN A 286 -19.39 4.14 -11.10
CA GLN A 286 -20.85 3.97 -11.22
C GLN A 286 -21.61 5.26 -10.92
N ARG A 287 -21.18 6.02 -9.92
CA ARG A 287 -21.77 7.32 -9.58
C ARG A 287 -21.64 8.31 -10.73
N ILE A 288 -20.43 8.48 -11.26
CA ILE A 288 -20.17 9.42 -12.36
C ILE A 288 -20.96 9.02 -13.61
N GLU A 289 -20.98 7.73 -13.95
CA GLU A 289 -21.74 7.22 -15.11
C GLU A 289 -23.25 7.45 -14.94
N LYS A 290 -23.77 7.31 -13.72
CA LYS A 290 -25.18 7.59 -13.42
C LYS A 290 -25.51 9.07 -13.49
N GLU A 291 -24.65 9.94 -12.95
CA GLU A 291 -24.86 11.39 -12.91
C GLU A 291 -24.72 12.03 -14.31
N THR A 292 -23.78 11.53 -15.12
CA THR A 292 -23.51 12.07 -16.46
C THR A 292 -24.28 11.38 -17.58
N GLY A 293 -24.90 10.22 -17.31
CA GLY A 293 -25.53 9.36 -18.31
C GLY A 293 -24.55 8.77 -19.34
N THR A 294 -23.24 8.91 -19.12
CA THR A 294 -22.19 8.50 -20.07
C THR A 294 -21.34 7.40 -19.46
N LYS A 295 -21.12 6.32 -20.21
CA LYS A 295 -20.21 5.25 -19.79
C LYS A 295 -18.77 5.73 -19.84
N LEU A 296 -18.04 5.60 -18.74
CA LEU A 296 -16.65 6.02 -18.66
C LEU A 296 -15.74 4.99 -19.34
N PRO A 297 -14.67 5.43 -20.01
CA PRO A 297 -13.72 4.52 -20.64
C PRO A 297 -13.06 3.61 -19.59
N SER A 298 -12.46 2.52 -20.06
CA SER A 298 -11.55 1.70 -19.28
C SER A 298 -10.21 1.70 -19.98
N GLY A 299 -9.14 1.61 -19.19
CA GLY A 299 -7.80 1.45 -19.71
C GLY A 299 -7.55 0.07 -20.32
N PRO A 300 -6.38 -0.09 -20.96
CA PRO A 300 -5.99 -1.37 -21.51
C PRO A 300 -5.98 -2.44 -20.41
N ASP A 301 -6.24 -3.67 -20.83
CA ASP A 301 -6.08 -4.82 -19.94
C ASP A 301 -4.65 -4.86 -19.41
N GLU A 302 -4.51 -5.14 -18.13
CA GLU A 302 -3.22 -5.35 -17.51
C GLU A 302 -3.23 -6.68 -16.77
N THR A 303 -2.11 -7.39 -16.85
CA THR A 303 -1.84 -8.49 -15.94
C THR A 303 -1.51 -7.86 -14.60
N LEU A 304 -2.34 -8.17 -13.60
CA LEU A 304 -2.05 -7.82 -12.23
C LEU A 304 -1.47 -9.04 -11.53
N PRO A 305 -0.54 -8.85 -10.58
CA PRO A 305 -0.12 -9.93 -9.71
C PRO A 305 -1.37 -10.53 -9.02
N PRO A 306 -1.53 -11.87 -9.03
CA PRO A 306 -2.70 -12.52 -8.47
C PRO A 306 -2.96 -12.06 -7.04
N LEU A 307 -4.21 -11.70 -6.76
CA LEU A 307 -4.61 -11.44 -5.39
C LEU A 307 -4.68 -12.77 -4.64
N ALA A 308 -4.09 -12.82 -3.45
CA ALA A 308 -4.41 -13.84 -2.47
C ALA A 308 -5.93 -14.06 -2.44
N SER A 309 -6.34 -15.30 -2.72
CA SER A 309 -7.75 -15.64 -2.77
C SER A 309 -8.40 -15.28 -1.43
N ARG A 310 -9.53 -14.56 -1.49
CA ARG A 310 -10.42 -14.49 -0.33
C ARG A 310 -10.84 -15.92 -0.04
N GLY A 311 -10.34 -16.48 1.06
CA GLY A 311 -10.96 -17.66 1.64
C GLY A 311 -12.43 -17.33 1.89
N ARG A 312 -13.32 -17.86 1.05
CA ARG A 312 -14.74 -17.95 1.39
C ARG A 312 -14.74 -18.77 2.68
N GLN A 313 -15.02 -18.14 3.82
CA GLN A 313 -15.46 -18.91 4.98
C GLN A 313 -16.63 -19.79 4.48
N PRO A 314 -16.55 -21.12 4.61
CA PRO A 314 -17.69 -21.96 4.31
C PRO A 314 -18.82 -21.48 5.20
N GLY A 315 -19.88 -20.96 4.58
CA GLY A 315 -21.06 -20.51 5.30
C GLY A 315 -21.53 -21.63 6.20
N GLY A 316 -21.58 -21.36 7.51
CA GLY A 316 -22.23 -22.21 8.49
C GLY A 316 -23.69 -22.38 8.09
N ARG A 317 -23.98 -23.46 7.36
CA ARG A 317 -25.34 -23.93 7.19
C ARG A 317 -25.76 -24.50 8.53
N GLY A 318 -26.55 -23.71 9.26
CA GLY A 318 -27.39 -24.22 10.34
C GLY A 318 -28.21 -25.40 9.81
N GLY A 319 -27.85 -26.60 10.25
CA GLY A 319 -28.63 -27.80 10.05
C GLY A 319 -29.80 -27.78 11.02
N GLY A 320 -30.95 -27.29 10.56
CA GLY A 320 -32.23 -27.54 11.21
C GLY A 320 -32.51 -29.04 11.22
N GLY A 321 -32.75 -29.59 12.41
CA GLY A 321 -33.25 -30.95 12.58
C GLY A 321 -34.65 -31.09 12.00
N GLY A 322 -34.85 -32.11 11.18
CA GLY A 322 -36.13 -32.50 10.61
C GLY A 322 -36.05 -33.96 10.18
N GLY A 323 -36.81 -34.82 10.84
CA GLY A 323 -36.65 -36.27 10.81
C GLY A 323 -37.30 -37.00 9.64
N ARG A 324 -36.89 -38.29 9.57
CA ARG A 324 -37.64 -39.50 9.18
C ARG A 324 -37.96 -39.79 7.70
N GLY A 325 -37.67 -41.06 7.36
CA GLY A 325 -38.12 -41.82 6.18
C GLY A 325 -36.90 -42.27 5.35
N GLY A 326 -36.47 -43.53 5.29
CA GLY A 326 -37.20 -44.80 5.24
C GLY A 326 -37.11 -45.34 3.81
N GLY A 327 -36.24 -46.31 3.53
CA GLY A 327 -36.15 -46.93 2.20
C GLY A 327 -34.94 -47.84 2.03
N ALA A 328 -35.20 -49.12 1.79
CA ALA A 328 -34.26 -50.24 1.76
C ALA A 328 -33.68 -50.54 0.35
N GLY A 329 -32.63 -51.37 0.32
CA GLY A 329 -32.11 -52.06 -0.87
C GLY A 329 -30.68 -51.62 -1.22
N GLY A 330 -29.67 -52.47 -1.41
CA GLY A 330 -29.59 -53.92 -1.48
C GLY A 330 -28.15 -54.32 -1.87
N ALA A 331 -27.69 -55.41 -1.28
CA ALA A 331 -26.80 -56.44 -1.83
C ALA A 331 -25.35 -56.13 -2.32
N ARG A 332 -24.43 -56.84 -1.65
CA ARG A 332 -23.30 -57.64 -2.18
C ARG A 332 -22.10 -56.88 -2.76
N GLY A 333 -20.94 -57.01 -2.12
CA GLY A 333 -19.94 -57.96 -2.62
C GLY A 333 -18.72 -58.07 -1.69
N ARG A 334 -18.33 -59.32 -1.46
CA ARG A 334 -17.37 -59.84 -0.48
C ARG A 334 -16.08 -60.23 -1.21
N ARG A 335 -14.91 -59.97 -0.64
CA ARG A 335 -13.73 -60.89 -0.52
C ARG A 335 -12.41 -60.12 -0.33
N THR A 336 -11.76 -60.26 0.83
CA THR A 336 -10.57 -61.11 1.10
C THR A 336 -9.38 -60.75 0.20
N GLY A 337 -8.17 -60.49 0.69
CA GLY A 337 -7.56 -60.70 1.99
C GLY A 337 -6.06 -60.90 1.79
N GLY A 338 -5.26 -60.50 2.78
CA GLY A 338 -4.09 -61.27 3.19
C GLY A 338 -2.70 -60.71 2.86
N GLY A 339 -1.95 -60.49 3.95
CA GLY A 339 -0.50 -60.73 4.12
C GLY A 339 0.42 -59.75 3.39
N GLY A 340 1.41 -59.13 4.03
CA GLY A 340 2.20 -59.54 5.19
C GLY A 340 3.66 -59.60 4.73
N GLY A 341 4.57 -58.93 5.45
CA GLY A 341 6.00 -59.07 5.17
C GLY A 341 6.86 -57.90 5.62
N ARG A 342 7.53 -58.10 6.75
CA ARG A 342 8.54 -57.25 7.38
C ARG A 342 9.90 -57.35 6.67
N GLY A 343 10.76 -56.35 6.91
CA GLY A 343 12.23 -56.43 6.81
C GLY A 343 12.81 -55.02 6.66
N GLN A 344 13.14 -54.27 7.72
CA GLN A 344 14.34 -54.30 8.57
C GLN A 344 15.72 -54.27 7.85
N GLY A 345 16.54 -53.29 8.26
CA GLY A 345 17.99 -53.21 8.06
C GLY A 345 18.39 -52.16 7.01
N GLY A 346 19.26 -51.18 7.25
CA GLY A 346 20.12 -50.85 8.38
C GLY A 346 21.15 -49.78 7.92
N ARG A 347 21.65 -48.98 8.86
CA ARG A 347 22.97 -48.28 8.95
C ARG A 347 23.61 -47.79 7.64
N GLY A 348 23.97 -46.52 7.47
CA GLY A 348 24.79 -45.68 8.33
C GLY A 348 25.75 -44.87 7.43
N GLY A 349 26.34 -43.77 7.92
CA GLY A 349 27.42 -43.07 7.22
C GLY A 349 27.40 -41.55 7.36
N ARG A 350 28.25 -41.04 8.26
CA ARG A 350 28.63 -39.63 8.39
C ARG A 350 29.48 -39.20 7.19
N ALA A 351 29.38 -37.94 6.77
CA ALA A 351 30.42 -37.26 6.01
C ALA A 351 30.54 -35.80 6.48
N ALA A 352 31.79 -35.38 6.70
CA ALA A 352 32.26 -34.10 7.21
C ALA A 352 32.36 -33.02 6.10
N PRO A 353 32.55 -31.73 6.44
CA PRO A 353 32.62 -30.64 5.46
C PRO A 353 34.04 -30.42 4.90
N PRO A 354 34.20 -29.76 3.73
CA PRO A 354 35.51 -29.46 3.16
C PRO A 354 36.10 -28.12 3.68
N PRO A 355 37.42 -27.92 3.53
CA PRO A 355 38.18 -26.88 4.24
C PRO A 355 38.43 -25.59 3.44
N SER A 356 38.71 -24.53 4.23
CA SER A 356 39.47 -23.28 4.01
C SER A 356 39.42 -22.58 2.65
#